data_AF-A0A7S8X7L9-F1
#
_entry.id   AF-A0A7S8X7L9-F1
#
_cell.length_a   1.000
_cell.length_b   1.000
_cell.length_c   1.000
_cell.angle_alpha   90.00
_cell.angle_beta   90.00
_cell.angle_gamma   90.00
#
_symmetry.space_group_name_H-M   'P 1'
#
loop_
_entity.id
_entity.type
_entity.pdbx_description
1 polymer ?
#
loop_
_entity_poly.entity_id
_entity_poly.type
_entity_poly.pdbx_seq_one_letter_code
_entity_poly.pdbx_strand_id
1 'polypeptide(L)'
;MIESVQLKQRGAYDFESHYDNLCAMQDSCPLPAVKAHLAQGVLDINGDRVRVNDWAPILNTIKINKSLEFIAVRSYYTPPSEENEKKALIEKRKMPSIRSKEITYRLCKALKECLSCTPNLACLELQGLPLRERDLQTLIKGLAKNETLNHLSVEFCRIGDGGLEVLCKGIKNQTSISSINLTGCSLSWKGADALAKVIKHQAMKRHNEAWRDSLRYRKPDLDRMPGIRRITINNNPMLGDQGAGLLAEALKDDLWLKALDLQSCGISTEGARQLLTVLKYNTTIVVLDVRRNPLIDRDVVHSIMEQLMINCNGQDTEYKWIKAEEGLDSA
;
A
#
# COMPACT_ATOMS: atom_id res chain seq x y z
N MET A 1 6.10 -33.15 -22.20
CA MET A 1 6.29 -32.76 -20.78
C MET A 1 7.47 -31.78 -20.60
N ILE A 2 8.55 -31.89 -21.38
CA ILE A 2 9.72 -30.97 -21.32
C ILE A 2 9.42 -29.61 -21.99
N GLU A 3 8.78 -29.58 -23.16
CA GLU A 3 8.41 -28.34 -23.86
C GLU A 3 7.45 -27.46 -23.04
N SER A 4 6.48 -28.05 -22.35
CA SER A 4 5.56 -27.32 -21.47
C SER A 4 6.24 -26.66 -20.27
N VAL A 5 7.37 -27.21 -19.80
CA VAL A 5 8.18 -26.61 -18.73
C VAL A 5 9.04 -25.48 -19.29
N GLN A 6 9.64 -25.67 -20.47
CA GLN A 6 10.42 -24.64 -21.17
C GLN A 6 9.55 -23.44 -21.58
N LEU A 7 8.32 -23.68 -22.07
CA LEU A 7 7.33 -22.63 -22.36
C LEU A 7 6.94 -21.84 -21.12
N LYS A 8 6.76 -22.50 -19.97
CA LYS A 8 6.51 -21.81 -18.69
C LYS A 8 7.71 -21.01 -18.21
N GLN A 9 8.93 -21.52 -18.39
CA GLN A 9 10.15 -20.80 -18.02
C GLN A 9 10.37 -19.56 -18.88
N ARG A 10 10.11 -19.64 -20.20
CA ARG A 10 10.16 -18.48 -21.10
C ARG A 10 9.04 -17.49 -20.80
N GLY A 11 7.81 -17.97 -20.62
CA GLY A 11 6.65 -17.14 -20.29
C GLY A 11 6.72 -16.45 -18.92
N ALA A 12 7.59 -16.91 -18.02
CA ALA A 12 7.86 -16.21 -16.77
C ALA A 12 8.55 -14.85 -16.99
N TYR A 13 9.39 -14.74 -18.02
CA TYR A 13 10.13 -13.51 -18.35
C TYR A 13 9.48 -12.70 -19.49
N ASP A 14 8.60 -13.34 -20.27
CA ASP A 14 7.84 -12.70 -21.34
C ASP A 14 6.33 -12.75 -21.03
N PHE A 15 5.86 -11.72 -20.32
CA PHE A 15 4.47 -11.63 -19.87
C PHE A 15 3.51 -11.55 -21.05
N GLU A 16 3.85 -10.76 -22.08
CA GLU A 16 2.98 -10.50 -23.22
C GLU A 16 2.73 -11.78 -24.04
N SER A 17 3.81 -12.45 -24.45
CA SER A 17 3.68 -13.69 -25.22
C SER A 17 2.97 -14.78 -24.43
N HIS A 18 3.21 -14.88 -23.11
CA HIS A 18 2.53 -15.87 -22.29
C HIS A 18 1.03 -15.58 -22.13
N TYR A 19 0.68 -14.30 -21.96
CA TYR A 19 -0.71 -13.85 -21.89
C TYR A 19 -1.46 -14.12 -23.20
N ASP A 20 -0.88 -13.75 -24.34
CA ASP A 20 -1.47 -13.97 -25.66
C ASP A 20 -1.72 -15.46 -25.93
N ASN A 21 -0.77 -16.32 -25.55
CA ASN A 21 -0.92 -17.77 -25.65
C ASN A 21 -2.05 -18.32 -24.74
N LEU A 22 -2.17 -17.82 -23.50
CA LEU A 22 -3.24 -18.22 -22.60
C LEU A 22 -4.61 -17.75 -23.07
N CYS A 23 -4.68 -16.56 -23.67
CA CYS A 23 -5.88 -16.04 -24.30
C CYS A 23 -6.33 -16.92 -25.48
N ALA A 24 -5.40 -17.26 -26.38
CA ALA A 24 -5.65 -18.14 -27.52
C ALA A 24 -6.12 -19.54 -27.09
N MET A 25 -5.51 -20.13 -26.05
CA MET A 25 -5.95 -21.44 -25.52
C MET A 25 -7.33 -21.43 -24.87
N GLN A 26 -7.89 -20.27 -24.55
CA GLN A 26 -9.20 -20.11 -23.91
C GLN A 26 -10.22 -19.44 -24.83
N ASP A 27 -9.94 -19.35 -26.14
CA ASP A 27 -10.76 -18.68 -27.14
C ASP A 27 -11.19 -17.26 -26.70
N SER A 28 -10.27 -16.53 -26.05
CA SER A 28 -10.48 -15.15 -25.59
C SER A 28 -9.52 -14.19 -26.27
N CYS A 29 -9.95 -12.94 -26.46
CA CYS A 29 -9.13 -11.90 -27.07
C CYS A 29 -8.26 -11.22 -25.99
N PRO A 30 -6.95 -11.04 -26.22
CA PRO A 30 -6.09 -10.25 -25.34
C PRO A 30 -6.64 -8.84 -25.15
N LEU A 31 -6.72 -8.39 -23.89
CA LEU A 31 -7.25 -7.07 -23.58
C LEU A 31 -6.15 -6.00 -23.81
N PRO A 32 -6.43 -4.93 -24.58
CA PRO A 32 -5.45 -3.86 -24.80
C PRO A 32 -4.96 -3.21 -23.50
N ALA A 33 -5.83 -3.12 -22.49
CA ALA A 33 -5.49 -2.57 -21.18
C ALA A 33 -4.41 -3.40 -20.46
N VAL A 34 -4.37 -4.73 -20.66
CA VAL A 34 -3.33 -5.59 -20.07
C VAL A 34 -1.99 -5.38 -20.75
N LYS A 35 -1.99 -5.04 -22.05
CA LYS A 35 -0.79 -4.88 -22.88
C LYS A 35 -0.19 -3.47 -22.88
N ALA A 36 -0.96 -2.48 -22.42
CA ALA A 36 -0.66 -1.06 -22.60
C ALA A 36 0.74 -0.61 -22.12
N HIS A 37 1.22 -1.16 -21.00
CA HIS A 37 2.46 -0.72 -20.36
C HIS A 37 3.47 -1.86 -20.07
N LEU A 38 3.27 -3.03 -20.69
CA LEU A 38 4.12 -4.20 -20.44
C LEU A 38 5.57 -3.99 -20.85
N ALA A 39 5.81 -3.19 -21.90
CA ALA A 39 7.16 -2.83 -22.36
C ALA A 39 7.94 -2.02 -21.32
N GLN A 40 7.26 -1.33 -20.40
CA GLN A 40 7.86 -0.63 -19.26
C GLN A 40 7.93 -1.50 -17.99
N GLY A 41 7.57 -2.80 -18.07
CA GLY A 41 7.50 -3.68 -16.90
C GLY A 41 6.29 -3.39 -16.00
N VAL A 42 5.27 -2.71 -16.52
CA VAL A 42 4.09 -2.25 -15.77
C VAL A 42 2.85 -3.00 -16.23
N LEU A 43 2.18 -3.66 -15.29
CA LEU A 43 0.82 -4.14 -15.47
C LEU A 43 -0.12 -3.25 -14.66
N ASP A 44 -0.97 -2.50 -15.34
CA ASP A 44 -1.94 -1.59 -14.70
C ASP A 44 -3.31 -1.81 -15.32
N ILE A 45 -4.20 -2.45 -14.56
CA ILE A 45 -5.51 -2.85 -15.07
C ILE A 45 -6.65 -2.28 -14.22
N ASN A 46 -7.62 -1.70 -14.93
CA ASN A 46 -8.93 -1.40 -14.36
C ASN A 46 -9.78 -2.68 -14.38
N GLY A 47 -9.89 -3.32 -13.21
CA GLY A 47 -10.66 -4.54 -12.99
C GLY A 47 -12.16 -4.41 -13.24
N ASP A 48 -12.69 -3.18 -13.30
CA ASP A 48 -14.10 -2.93 -13.60
C ASP A 48 -14.47 -3.31 -15.04
N ARG A 49 -13.49 -3.25 -15.94
CA ARG A 49 -13.65 -3.51 -17.38
C ARG A 49 -13.28 -4.93 -17.78
N VAL A 50 -12.89 -5.78 -16.83
CA VAL A 50 -12.48 -7.17 -17.08
C VAL A 50 -13.66 -8.10 -16.86
N ARG A 51 -14.02 -8.90 -17.86
CA ARG A 51 -15.09 -9.90 -17.73
C ARG A 51 -14.59 -11.11 -16.95
N VAL A 52 -15.51 -11.87 -16.37
CA VAL A 52 -15.19 -13.03 -15.52
C VAL A 52 -14.24 -14.02 -16.20
N ASN A 53 -14.46 -14.31 -17.49
CA ASN A 53 -13.65 -15.27 -18.25
C ASN A 53 -12.26 -14.73 -18.58
N ASP A 54 -12.13 -13.42 -18.76
CA ASP A 54 -10.88 -12.76 -19.13
C ASP A 54 -9.89 -12.67 -17.94
N TRP A 55 -10.34 -12.94 -16.69
CA TRP A 55 -9.46 -13.01 -15.52
C TRP A 55 -8.54 -14.23 -15.53
N ALA A 56 -8.99 -15.37 -16.06
CA ALA A 56 -8.20 -16.60 -15.95
C ALA A 56 -6.82 -16.50 -16.66
N PRO A 57 -6.71 -15.97 -17.89
CA PRO A 57 -5.42 -15.74 -18.54
C PRO A 57 -4.55 -14.73 -17.76
N ILE A 58 -5.13 -13.62 -17.29
CA ILE A 58 -4.42 -12.58 -16.54
C ILE A 58 -3.78 -13.17 -15.27
N LEU A 59 -4.58 -13.85 -14.46
CA LEU A 59 -4.13 -14.41 -13.18
C LEU A 59 -3.08 -15.50 -13.35
N ASN A 60 -3.23 -16.36 -14.37
CA ASN A 60 -2.26 -17.40 -14.67
C ASN A 60 -0.94 -16.83 -15.18
N THR A 61 -0.97 -15.68 -15.86
CA THR A 61 0.24 -14.97 -16.30
C THR A 61 0.95 -14.30 -15.12
N ILE A 62 0.20 -13.57 -14.27
CA ILE A 62 0.74 -12.95 -13.05
C ILE A 62 1.43 -14.00 -12.17
N LYS A 63 0.80 -15.16 -11.97
CA LYS A 63 1.28 -16.23 -11.09
C LYS A 63 2.75 -16.63 -11.30
N ILE A 64 3.20 -16.67 -12.56
CA ILE A 64 4.56 -17.13 -12.91
C ILE A 64 5.49 -15.98 -13.29
N ASN A 65 5.02 -14.74 -13.22
CA ASN A 65 5.76 -13.60 -13.73
C ASN A 65 7.02 -13.32 -12.92
N LYS A 66 8.09 -12.97 -13.63
CA LYS A 66 9.40 -12.58 -13.10
C LYS A 66 9.94 -11.31 -13.74
N SER A 67 9.24 -10.74 -14.72
CA SER A 67 9.70 -9.57 -15.46
C SER A 67 9.08 -8.25 -15.04
N LEU A 68 7.86 -8.25 -14.46
CA LEU A 68 7.18 -7.01 -14.11
C LEU A 68 7.79 -6.40 -12.85
N GLU A 69 7.98 -5.07 -12.90
CA GLU A 69 8.44 -4.24 -11.80
C GLU A 69 7.27 -3.61 -11.04
N PHE A 70 6.13 -3.43 -11.71
CA PHE A 70 4.95 -2.78 -11.17
C PHE A 70 3.68 -3.57 -11.54
N ILE A 71 2.85 -3.86 -10.54
CA ILE A 71 1.52 -4.46 -10.73
C ILE A 71 0.48 -3.62 -9.99
N ALA A 72 -0.48 -3.08 -10.73
CA ALA A 72 -1.68 -2.43 -10.20
C ALA A 72 -2.96 -3.11 -10.70
N VAL A 73 -3.87 -3.37 -9.76
CA VAL A 73 -5.25 -3.79 -10.06
C VAL A 73 -6.21 -2.87 -9.34
N ARG A 74 -6.99 -2.12 -10.11
CA ARG A 74 -7.83 -1.02 -9.59
C ARG A 74 -9.31 -1.25 -9.90
N SER A 75 -10.17 -0.89 -8.97
CA SER A 75 -11.63 -0.87 -9.10
C SER A 75 -12.13 0.48 -8.62
N TYR A 76 -12.78 1.23 -9.51
CA TYR A 76 -13.38 2.52 -9.21
C TYR A 76 -14.90 2.41 -8.98
N TYR A 77 -15.44 1.18 -8.98
CA TYR A 77 -16.84 0.94 -8.70
C TYR A 77 -17.22 1.36 -7.28
N THR A 78 -18.11 2.35 -7.20
CA THR A 78 -18.83 2.75 -5.99
C THR A 78 -20.17 2.01 -5.91
N PRO A 79 -20.45 1.28 -4.81
CA PRO A 79 -21.75 0.65 -4.65
C PRO A 79 -22.88 1.71 -4.59
N PRO A 80 -24.07 1.43 -5.14
CA PRO A 80 -25.22 2.34 -5.09
C PRO A 80 -25.54 2.77 -3.65
N SER A 81 -25.85 4.06 -3.47
CA SER A 81 -26.53 4.55 -2.26
C SER A 81 -27.92 3.92 -2.15
N GLU A 82 -28.34 3.55 -0.94
CA GLU A 82 -29.62 2.87 -0.66
C GLU A 82 -30.85 3.75 -0.91
N GLU A 83 -30.67 5.03 -1.27
CA GLU A 83 -31.76 6.00 -1.47
C GLU A 83 -32.74 5.64 -2.60
N ASN A 84 -32.38 4.74 -3.53
CA ASN A 84 -33.24 4.41 -4.66
C ASN A 84 -33.15 2.93 -5.08
N GLU A 85 -34.05 2.09 -4.55
CA GLU A 85 -34.06 0.63 -4.70
C GLU A 85 -34.06 0.14 -6.17
N LYS A 86 -34.77 0.84 -7.06
CA LYS A 86 -34.83 0.50 -8.50
C LYS A 86 -33.48 0.78 -9.20
N LYS A 87 -32.82 1.88 -8.86
CA LYS A 87 -31.48 2.24 -9.35
C LYS A 87 -30.43 1.27 -8.79
N ALA A 88 -30.53 0.93 -7.50
CA ALA A 88 -29.68 -0.05 -6.84
C ALA A 88 -29.78 -1.46 -7.46
N LEU A 89 -30.97 -1.89 -7.91
CA LEU A 89 -31.14 -3.20 -8.56
C LEU A 89 -30.49 -3.25 -9.97
N ILE A 90 -30.57 -2.16 -10.73
CA ILE A 90 -29.94 -2.04 -12.06
C ILE A 90 -28.41 -1.93 -11.93
N GLU A 91 -27.92 -1.19 -10.93
CA GLU A 91 -26.48 -1.03 -10.68
C GLU A 91 -25.86 -2.30 -10.07
N LYS A 92 -26.60 -3.06 -9.25
CA LYS A 92 -26.19 -4.41 -8.82
C LYS A 92 -25.96 -5.37 -9.99
N ARG A 93 -26.71 -5.23 -11.10
CA ARG A 93 -26.49 -6.01 -12.34
C ARG A 93 -25.23 -5.59 -13.11
N LYS A 94 -24.71 -4.38 -12.87
CA LYS A 94 -23.47 -3.85 -13.44
C LYS A 94 -22.26 -4.06 -12.53
N MET A 95 -22.41 -4.84 -11.45
CA MET A 95 -21.31 -5.08 -10.51
C MET A 95 -20.14 -5.76 -11.23
N PRO A 96 -18.94 -5.17 -11.16
CA PRO A 96 -17.77 -5.76 -11.76
C PRO A 96 -17.42 -7.13 -11.20
N SER A 97 -16.88 -7.97 -12.07
CA SER A 97 -16.43 -9.32 -11.74
C SER A 97 -15.36 -9.31 -10.64
N ILE A 98 -14.47 -8.32 -10.64
CA ILE A 98 -13.40 -8.16 -9.65
C ILE A 98 -13.90 -7.99 -8.21
N ARG A 99 -15.17 -7.61 -8.01
CA ARG A 99 -15.77 -7.53 -6.66
C ARG A 99 -16.23 -8.88 -6.11
N SER A 100 -16.25 -9.92 -6.94
CA SER A 100 -16.56 -11.28 -6.53
C SER A 100 -15.52 -11.79 -5.54
N LYS A 101 -16.00 -12.43 -4.46
CA LYS A 101 -15.13 -13.06 -3.43
C LYS A 101 -14.14 -14.06 -4.03
N GLU A 102 -14.53 -14.70 -5.13
CA GLU A 102 -13.72 -15.72 -5.79
C GLU A 102 -12.61 -15.08 -6.63
N ILE A 103 -12.92 -14.00 -7.36
CA ILE A 103 -11.92 -13.33 -8.21
C ILE A 103 -10.89 -12.61 -7.35
N THR A 104 -11.29 -11.90 -6.29
CA THR A 104 -10.33 -11.28 -5.36
C THR A 104 -9.41 -12.31 -4.71
N TYR A 105 -9.95 -13.46 -4.32
CA TYR A 105 -9.16 -14.54 -3.73
C TYR A 105 -8.19 -15.16 -4.74
N ARG A 106 -8.65 -15.45 -5.97
CA ARG A 106 -7.79 -15.96 -7.05
C ARG A 106 -6.69 -14.96 -7.41
N LEU A 107 -7.00 -13.66 -7.41
CA LEU A 107 -6.01 -12.60 -7.60
C LEU A 107 -4.95 -12.63 -6.50
N CYS A 108 -5.36 -12.64 -5.23
CA CYS A 108 -4.42 -12.71 -4.10
C CYS A 108 -3.57 -13.98 -4.12
N LYS A 109 -4.14 -15.11 -4.58
CA LYS A 109 -3.40 -16.37 -4.76
C LYS A 109 -2.34 -16.26 -5.87
N ALA A 110 -2.69 -15.67 -7.02
CA ALA A 110 -1.75 -15.43 -8.11
C ALA A 110 -0.63 -14.46 -7.68
N LEU A 111 -0.97 -13.36 -6.99
CA LEU A 111 -0.01 -12.41 -6.45
C LEU A 111 0.92 -13.03 -5.41
N LYS A 112 0.40 -13.88 -4.51
CA LYS A 112 1.23 -14.64 -3.57
C LYS A 112 2.28 -15.47 -4.31
N GLU A 113 1.88 -16.18 -5.37
CA GLU A 113 2.79 -17.02 -6.16
C GLU A 113 3.83 -16.17 -6.91
N CYS A 114 3.40 -15.05 -7.52
CA CYS A 114 4.27 -14.06 -8.12
C CYS A 114 5.32 -13.53 -7.14
N LEU A 115 4.87 -12.97 -6.00
CA LEU A 115 5.72 -12.42 -4.94
C LEU A 115 6.76 -13.42 -4.43
N SER A 116 6.41 -14.72 -4.42
CA SER A 116 7.30 -15.78 -3.94
C SER A 116 8.44 -16.14 -4.90
N CYS A 117 8.40 -15.67 -6.16
CA CYS A 117 9.34 -16.11 -7.19
C CYS A 117 9.88 -14.98 -8.08
N THR A 118 9.24 -13.81 -8.07
CA THR A 118 9.66 -12.65 -8.86
C THR A 118 10.89 -11.98 -8.24
N PRO A 119 11.95 -11.73 -9.03
CA PRO A 119 13.12 -10.98 -8.58
C PRO A 119 13.00 -9.46 -8.82
N ASN A 120 11.97 -8.99 -9.52
CA ASN A 120 11.94 -7.62 -10.04
C ASN A 120 10.78 -6.76 -9.51
N LEU A 121 9.73 -7.37 -8.96
CA LEU A 121 8.55 -6.63 -8.53
C LEU A 121 8.89 -5.68 -7.38
N ALA A 122 8.83 -4.38 -7.65
CA ALA A 122 9.13 -3.30 -6.72
C ALA A 122 7.86 -2.61 -6.20
N CYS A 123 6.76 -2.62 -6.98
CA CYS A 123 5.52 -1.95 -6.63
C CYS A 123 4.29 -2.86 -6.81
N LEU A 124 3.43 -2.91 -5.79
CA LEU A 124 2.15 -3.61 -5.82
C LEU A 124 1.03 -2.70 -5.31
N GLU A 125 0.06 -2.42 -6.17
CA GLU A 125 -1.09 -1.58 -5.84
C GLU A 125 -2.42 -2.32 -6.06
N LEU A 126 -3.22 -2.40 -5.00
CA LEU A 126 -4.58 -2.94 -5.05
C LEU A 126 -5.52 -1.82 -4.61
N GLN A 127 -6.32 -1.29 -5.53
CA GLN A 127 -7.20 -0.15 -5.24
C GLN A 127 -8.67 -0.54 -5.34
N GLY A 128 -9.46 -0.20 -4.32
CA GLY A 128 -10.92 -0.35 -4.33
C GLY A 128 -11.43 -1.81 -4.35
N LEU A 129 -10.55 -2.78 -4.07
CA LEU A 129 -10.88 -4.20 -4.07
C LEU A 129 -11.45 -4.62 -2.71
N PRO A 130 -12.54 -5.41 -2.64
CA PRO A 130 -13.09 -5.88 -1.37
C PRO A 130 -12.22 -7.02 -0.78
N LEU A 131 -11.04 -6.67 -0.26
CA LEU A 131 -10.07 -7.61 0.31
C LEU A 131 -10.51 -8.05 1.71
N ARG A 132 -10.70 -9.36 1.88
CA ARG A 132 -11.04 -9.95 3.18
C ARG A 132 -9.78 -10.37 3.91
N GLU A 133 -9.94 -10.70 5.19
CA GLU A 133 -8.86 -11.26 6.00
C GLU A 133 -8.17 -12.46 5.34
N ARG A 134 -8.93 -13.42 4.79
CA ARG A 134 -8.38 -14.59 4.05
C ARG A 134 -7.49 -14.19 2.87
N ASP A 135 -7.88 -13.13 2.17
CA ASP A 135 -7.18 -12.64 0.99
C ASP A 135 -5.83 -12.01 1.41
N LEU A 136 -5.85 -11.20 2.47
CA LEU A 136 -4.66 -10.61 3.10
C LEU A 136 -3.71 -11.67 3.68
N GLN A 137 -4.24 -12.67 4.39
CA GLN A 137 -3.46 -13.82 4.88
C GLN A 137 -2.76 -14.56 3.73
N THR A 138 -3.39 -14.61 2.55
CA THR A 138 -2.79 -15.23 1.37
C THR A 138 -1.66 -14.35 0.82
N LEU A 139 -1.87 -13.04 0.69
CA LEU A 139 -0.85 -12.10 0.24
C LEU A 139 0.39 -12.08 1.16
N ILE A 140 0.20 -12.09 2.48
CA ILE A 140 1.29 -12.07 3.46
C ILE A 140 2.21 -13.28 3.31
N LYS A 141 1.67 -14.46 2.97
CA LYS A 141 2.50 -15.65 2.72
C LYS A 141 3.44 -15.47 1.52
N GLY A 142 3.06 -14.64 0.55
CA GLY A 142 3.91 -14.24 -0.57
C GLY A 142 4.91 -13.17 -0.15
N LEU A 143 4.43 -12.11 0.52
CA LEU A 143 5.28 -11.02 1.04
C LEU A 143 6.40 -11.54 1.92
N ALA A 144 6.13 -12.53 2.78
CA ALA A 144 7.12 -13.16 3.67
C ALA A 144 8.36 -13.74 2.96
N LYS A 145 8.25 -14.04 1.66
CA LYS A 145 9.34 -14.58 0.84
C LYS A 145 9.93 -13.57 -0.14
N ASN A 146 9.28 -12.41 -0.27
CA ASN A 146 9.68 -11.42 -1.24
C ASN A 146 10.72 -10.48 -0.62
N GLU A 147 11.76 -10.15 -1.38
CA GLU A 147 12.85 -9.29 -0.94
C GLU A 147 12.99 -8.04 -1.83
N THR A 148 12.09 -7.84 -2.79
CA THR A 148 12.23 -6.83 -3.86
C THR A 148 11.15 -5.75 -3.80
N LEU A 149 10.01 -6.05 -3.18
CA LEU A 149 8.87 -5.15 -3.09
C LEU A 149 9.19 -4.00 -2.14
N ASN A 150 9.17 -2.78 -2.70
CA ASN A 150 9.47 -1.54 -2.00
C ASN A 150 8.18 -0.80 -1.62
N HIS A 151 7.16 -0.82 -2.49
CA HIS A 151 5.88 -0.15 -2.28
C HIS A 151 4.70 -1.13 -2.27
N LEU A 152 3.87 -1.04 -1.23
CA LEU A 152 2.63 -1.79 -1.10
C LEU A 152 1.45 -0.85 -0.84
N SER A 153 0.47 -0.85 -1.74
CA SER A 153 -0.78 -0.10 -1.58
C SER A 153 -1.98 -1.05 -1.57
N VAL A 154 -2.88 -0.87 -0.59
CA VAL A 154 -4.20 -1.52 -0.53
C VAL A 154 -5.32 -0.48 -0.38
N GLU A 155 -5.14 0.65 -1.06
CA GLU A 155 -6.01 1.82 -1.00
C GLU A 155 -7.48 1.49 -1.29
N PHE A 156 -8.39 2.10 -0.54
CA PHE A 156 -9.85 1.91 -0.63
C PHE A 156 -10.32 0.45 -0.58
N CYS A 157 -9.50 -0.49 -0.08
CA CYS A 157 -9.86 -1.90 -0.02
C CYS A 157 -10.72 -2.29 1.21
N ARG A 158 -11.04 -1.31 2.09
CA ARG A 158 -11.89 -1.48 3.29
C ARG A 158 -11.50 -2.68 4.16
N ILE A 159 -10.21 -2.86 4.39
CA ILE A 159 -9.66 -3.99 5.15
C ILE A 159 -10.05 -3.96 6.64
N GLY A 160 -10.34 -2.78 7.19
CA GLY A 160 -10.62 -2.56 8.61
C GLY A 160 -9.44 -2.88 9.53
N ASP A 161 -9.63 -2.65 10.84
CA ASP A 161 -8.57 -2.83 11.84
C ASP A 161 -8.06 -4.28 11.90
N GLY A 162 -8.95 -5.27 11.80
CA GLY A 162 -8.57 -6.69 11.81
C GLY A 162 -7.75 -7.10 10.58
N GLY A 163 -8.12 -6.59 9.40
CA GLY A 163 -7.33 -6.81 8.18
C GLY A 163 -5.95 -6.13 8.25
N LEU A 164 -5.89 -4.91 8.82
CA LEU A 164 -4.62 -4.23 9.05
C LEU A 164 -3.75 -4.98 10.08
N GLU A 165 -4.32 -5.51 11.16
CA GLU A 165 -3.55 -6.31 12.12
C GLU A 165 -2.90 -7.52 11.47
N VAL A 166 -3.63 -8.19 10.57
CA VAL A 166 -3.11 -9.28 9.75
C VAL A 166 -1.95 -8.78 8.87
N LEU A 167 -2.11 -7.67 8.17
CA LEU A 167 -1.05 -7.07 7.35
C LEU A 167 0.19 -6.71 8.19
N CYS A 168 0.01 -6.07 9.34
CA CYS A 168 1.04 -5.70 10.31
C CYS A 168 1.88 -6.91 10.75
N LYS A 169 1.25 -8.08 10.98
CA LYS A 169 1.97 -9.34 11.29
C LYS A 169 2.93 -9.77 10.18
N GLY A 170 2.57 -9.51 8.92
CA GLY A 170 3.38 -9.81 7.75
C GLY A 170 4.51 -8.80 7.51
N ILE A 171 4.24 -7.51 7.68
CA ILE A 171 5.19 -6.44 7.33
C ILE A 171 6.19 -6.09 8.45
N LYS A 172 5.89 -6.41 9.72
CA LYS A 172 6.77 -6.01 10.84
C LYS A 172 8.22 -6.49 10.71
N ASN A 173 8.44 -7.63 10.06
CA ASN A 173 9.77 -8.21 9.85
C ASN A 173 10.34 -7.95 8.44
N GLN A 174 9.56 -7.34 7.55
CA GLN A 174 9.97 -7.05 6.18
C GLN A 174 11.07 -6.00 6.16
N THR A 175 12.03 -6.19 5.26
CA THR A 175 13.20 -5.33 5.10
C THR A 175 13.19 -4.54 3.81
N SER A 176 12.53 -5.03 2.77
CA SER A 176 12.44 -4.38 1.45
C SER A 176 11.39 -3.27 1.40
N ILE A 177 10.23 -3.47 2.05
CA ILE A 177 9.12 -2.51 1.98
C ILE A 177 9.51 -1.19 2.65
N SER A 178 9.62 -0.14 1.85
CA SER A 178 9.92 1.23 2.28
C SER A 178 8.68 2.11 2.35
N SER A 179 7.61 1.78 1.63
CA SER A 179 6.39 2.59 1.61
C SER A 179 5.14 1.71 1.68
N ILE A 180 4.21 2.10 2.55
CA ILE A 180 2.87 1.50 2.64
C ILE A 180 1.79 2.56 2.46
N ASN A 181 0.76 2.26 1.66
CA ASN A 181 -0.41 3.09 1.48
C ASN A 181 -1.69 2.32 1.89
N LEU A 182 -2.36 2.83 2.91
CA LEU A 182 -3.60 2.32 3.51
C LEU A 182 -4.69 3.38 3.47
N THR A 183 -4.66 4.25 2.47
CA THR A 183 -5.66 5.32 2.28
C THR A 183 -7.06 4.71 2.18
N GLY A 184 -8.03 5.26 2.90
CA GLY A 184 -9.44 4.85 2.80
C GLY A 184 -9.71 3.38 3.16
N CYS A 185 -8.94 2.81 4.09
CA CYS A 185 -9.03 1.41 4.50
C CYS A 185 -10.05 1.13 5.61
N SER A 186 -10.83 2.13 6.02
CA SER A 186 -11.78 2.06 7.15
C SER A 186 -11.09 1.74 8.48
N LEU A 187 -9.96 2.39 8.73
CA LEU A 187 -9.15 2.22 9.93
C LEU A 187 -9.64 3.14 11.06
N SER A 188 -9.59 2.64 12.29
CA SER A 188 -9.79 3.42 13.50
C SER A 188 -8.47 3.64 14.25
N TRP A 189 -8.54 4.25 15.44
CA TRP A 189 -7.40 4.33 16.37
C TRP A 189 -6.78 2.95 16.69
N LYS A 190 -7.55 1.84 16.60
CA LYS A 190 -7.01 0.48 16.78
C LYS A 190 -6.07 0.08 15.63
N GLY A 191 -6.40 0.47 14.41
CA GLY A 191 -5.49 0.33 13.27
C GLY A 191 -4.21 1.16 13.44
N ALA A 192 -4.33 2.37 13.98
CA ALA A 192 -3.18 3.20 14.32
C ALA A 192 -2.31 2.56 15.43
N ASP A 193 -2.90 1.93 16.45
CA ASP A 193 -2.15 1.15 17.46
C ASP A 193 -1.38 -0.02 16.82
N ALA A 194 -1.98 -0.73 15.87
CA ALA A 194 -1.30 -1.80 15.15
C ALA A 194 -0.09 -1.28 14.35
N LEU A 195 -0.20 -0.12 13.69
CA LEU A 195 0.91 0.52 13.00
C LEU A 195 1.98 1.05 13.98
N ALA A 196 1.57 1.65 15.09
CA ALA A 196 2.47 2.10 16.15
C ALA A 196 3.33 0.95 16.68
N LYS A 197 2.76 -0.24 16.85
CA LYS A 197 3.50 -1.47 17.22
C LYS A 197 4.51 -1.89 16.14
N VAL A 198 4.18 -1.76 14.86
CA VAL A 198 5.11 -2.04 13.75
C VAL A 198 6.26 -1.05 13.76
N ILE A 199 5.98 0.25 13.91
CA ILE A 199 7.00 1.32 13.98
C ILE A 199 7.96 1.04 15.14
N LYS A 200 7.44 0.82 16.36
CA LYS A 200 8.27 0.50 17.54
C LYS A 200 9.11 -0.76 17.33
N HIS A 201 8.54 -1.81 16.75
CA HIS A 201 9.26 -3.06 16.46
C HIS A 201 10.42 -2.85 15.48
N GLN A 202 10.18 -2.11 14.38
CA GLN A 202 11.22 -1.81 13.39
C GLN A 202 12.28 -0.86 13.96
N ALA A 203 11.89 0.14 14.74
CA ALA A 203 12.81 1.05 15.44
C ALA A 203 13.76 0.26 16.36
N MET A 204 13.23 -0.62 17.22
CA MET A 204 14.05 -1.47 18.10
C MET A 204 15.03 -2.35 17.32
N LYS A 205 14.57 -2.96 16.21
CA LYS A 205 15.42 -3.80 15.37
C LYS A 205 16.59 -3.00 14.77
N ARG A 206 16.33 -1.79 14.28
CA ARG A 206 17.34 -0.92 13.67
C ARG A 206 18.28 -0.32 14.71
N HIS A 207 17.80 0.06 15.90
CA HIS A 207 18.64 0.46 17.02
C HIS A 207 19.66 -0.63 17.38
N ASN A 208 19.21 -1.89 17.48
CA ASN A 208 20.09 -3.02 17.74
C ASN A 208 21.14 -3.22 16.64
N GLU A 209 20.76 -3.05 15.38
CA GLU A 209 21.69 -3.14 14.24
C GLU A 209 22.70 -1.98 14.23
N ALA A 210 22.24 -0.75 14.43
CA ALA A 210 23.07 0.45 14.54
C ALA A 210 24.09 0.33 15.69
N TRP A 211 23.64 -0.17 16.84
CA TRP A 211 24.47 -0.42 18.00
C TRP A 211 25.54 -1.48 17.70
N ARG A 212 25.15 -2.60 17.07
CA ARG A 212 26.08 -3.66 16.66
C ARG A 212 27.15 -3.16 15.69
N ASP A 213 26.80 -2.28 14.75
CA ASP A 213 27.75 -1.68 13.83
C ASP A 213 28.70 -0.70 14.53
N SER A 214 28.18 0.07 15.48
CA SER A 214 28.97 1.02 16.28
C SER A 214 30.05 0.32 17.12
N LEU A 215 29.77 -0.88 17.66
CA LEU A 215 30.76 -1.71 18.36
C LEU A 215 31.94 -2.14 17.47
N ARG A 216 31.78 -2.08 16.15
CA ARG A 216 32.84 -2.42 15.16
C ARG A 216 33.57 -1.18 14.65
N TYR A 217 33.47 -0.06 15.37
CA TYR A 217 33.99 1.26 14.96
C TYR A 217 33.47 1.73 13.59
N ARG A 218 32.30 1.23 13.17
CA ARG A 218 31.60 1.69 11.96
C ARG A 218 30.60 2.77 12.36
N LYS A 219 30.47 3.79 11.52
CA LYS A 219 29.34 4.72 11.64
C LYS A 219 28.12 4.05 10.98
N PRO A 220 27.03 3.78 11.72
CA PRO A 220 25.83 3.22 11.13
C PRO A 220 25.27 4.18 10.08
N ASP A 221 25.02 3.66 8.88
CA ASP A 221 24.35 4.40 7.81
C ASP A 221 22.84 4.24 7.97
N LEU A 222 22.22 5.20 8.66
CA LEU A 222 20.80 5.16 9.00
C LEU A 222 19.90 5.21 7.76
N ASP A 223 20.36 5.85 6.68
CA ASP A 223 19.57 5.98 5.46
C ASP A 223 19.54 4.67 4.67
N ARG A 224 20.60 3.87 4.73
CA ARG A 224 20.66 2.53 4.09
C ARG A 224 19.98 1.40 4.88
N MET A 225 19.57 1.64 6.13
CA MET A 225 18.94 0.58 6.94
C MET A 225 17.59 0.13 6.37
N PRO A 226 17.25 -1.16 6.37
CA PRO A 226 16.00 -1.63 5.77
C PRO A 226 14.72 -1.21 6.52
N GLY A 227 13.57 -1.34 5.88
CA GLY A 227 12.23 -1.18 6.45
C GLY A 227 11.52 0.14 6.11
N ILE A 228 10.34 0.33 6.70
CA ILE A 228 9.37 1.36 6.29
C ILE A 228 9.92 2.77 6.57
N ARG A 229 9.75 3.65 5.57
CA ARG A 229 10.13 5.06 5.54
C ARG A 229 8.94 5.99 5.31
N ARG A 230 7.90 5.52 4.61
CA ARG A 230 6.65 6.25 4.39
C ARG A 230 5.43 5.42 4.79
N ILE A 231 4.56 6.01 5.60
CA ILE A 231 3.24 5.46 5.92
C ILE A 231 2.18 6.47 5.47
N THR A 232 1.30 6.05 4.57
CA THR A 232 0.17 6.88 4.10
C THR A 232 -1.12 6.24 4.58
N ILE A 233 -1.87 6.92 5.46
CA ILE A 233 -3.15 6.43 6.00
C ILE A 233 -4.28 7.46 5.87
N ASN A 234 -4.23 8.26 4.80
CA ASN A 234 -5.23 9.27 4.48
C ASN A 234 -6.66 8.72 4.43
N ASN A 235 -7.66 9.59 4.57
CA ASN A 235 -9.08 9.24 4.45
C ASN A 235 -9.53 8.13 5.42
N ASN A 236 -9.00 8.11 6.64
CA ASN A 236 -9.44 7.23 7.72
C ASN A 236 -9.97 8.07 8.91
N PRO A 237 -11.20 8.62 8.82
CA PRO A 237 -11.71 9.62 9.77
C PRO A 237 -11.91 9.10 11.19
N MET A 238 -11.95 7.78 11.40
CA MET A 238 -12.10 7.15 12.71
C MET A 238 -10.77 7.02 13.48
N LEU A 239 -9.67 7.50 12.91
CA LEU A 239 -8.36 7.51 13.56
C LEU A 239 -8.37 8.49 14.74
N GLY A 240 -8.80 9.74 14.50
CA GLY A 240 -9.01 10.75 15.53
C GLY A 240 -7.76 11.09 16.36
N ASP A 241 -7.95 11.87 17.41
CA ASP A 241 -6.83 12.28 18.28
C ASP A 241 -6.16 11.10 18.99
N GLN A 242 -6.93 10.06 19.33
CA GLN A 242 -6.41 8.85 19.95
C GLN A 242 -5.41 8.12 19.02
N GLY A 243 -5.76 7.94 17.76
CA GLY A 243 -4.85 7.33 16.78
C GLY A 243 -3.62 8.22 16.52
N ALA A 244 -3.81 9.54 16.47
CA ALA A 244 -2.70 10.49 16.33
C ALA A 244 -1.72 10.40 17.51
N GLY A 245 -2.23 10.33 18.74
CA GLY A 245 -1.43 10.17 19.96
C GLY A 245 -0.65 8.86 19.98
N LEU A 246 -1.27 7.73 19.59
CA LEU A 246 -0.58 6.44 19.51
C LEU A 246 0.57 6.44 18.51
N LEU A 247 0.37 7.08 17.34
CA LEU A 247 1.43 7.26 16.35
C LEU A 247 2.51 8.21 16.88
N ALA A 248 2.14 9.33 17.52
CA ALA A 248 3.08 10.24 18.15
C ALA A 248 3.98 9.53 19.17
N GLU A 249 3.40 8.72 20.07
CA GLU A 249 4.16 7.92 21.04
C GLU A 249 5.08 6.89 20.39
N ALA A 250 4.74 6.35 19.22
CA ALA A 250 5.64 5.45 18.49
C ALA A 250 6.80 6.18 17.80
N LEU A 251 6.57 7.43 17.40
CA LEU A 251 7.56 8.24 16.69
C LEU A 251 8.58 8.91 17.61
N LYS A 252 8.34 8.99 18.93
CA LYS A 252 9.33 9.54 19.87
C LYS A 252 10.70 8.85 19.78
N ASP A 253 10.70 7.53 19.63
CA ASP A 253 11.91 6.69 19.64
C ASP A 253 12.31 6.17 18.24
N ASP A 254 11.48 6.43 17.22
CA ASP A 254 11.77 6.02 15.84
C ASP A 254 12.57 7.09 15.10
N LEU A 255 13.80 6.73 14.72
CA LEU A 255 14.72 7.63 14.02
C LEU A 255 14.80 7.34 12.51
N TRP A 256 13.77 6.73 11.92
CA TRP A 256 13.86 6.23 10.54
C TRP A 256 12.66 6.55 9.66
N LEU A 257 11.44 6.62 10.19
CA LEU A 257 10.29 7.05 9.42
C LEU A 257 10.50 8.50 8.98
N LYS A 258 10.39 8.75 7.68
CA LYS A 258 10.65 10.05 7.06
C LYS A 258 9.36 10.76 6.71
N ALA A 259 8.31 10.01 6.35
CA ALA A 259 7.04 10.56 5.89
C ALA A 259 5.83 9.87 6.52
N LEU A 260 4.89 10.67 7.04
CA LEU A 260 3.61 10.21 7.57
C LEU A 260 2.48 11.08 7.01
N ASP A 261 1.54 10.47 6.28
CA ASP A 261 0.38 11.15 5.72
C ASP A 261 -0.90 10.79 6.48
N LEU A 262 -1.56 11.83 7.00
CA LEU A 262 -2.74 11.78 7.86
C LEU A 262 -3.85 12.71 7.35
N GLN A 263 -3.97 12.89 6.03
CA GLN A 263 -5.01 13.74 5.46
C GLN A 263 -6.40 13.17 5.73
N SER A 264 -7.37 13.99 6.10
CA SER A 264 -8.76 13.55 6.34
C SER A 264 -8.88 12.37 7.34
N CYS A 265 -8.17 12.45 8.47
CA CYS A 265 -8.10 11.41 9.50
C CYS A 265 -8.93 11.71 10.76
N GLY A 266 -9.75 12.78 10.73
CA GLY A 266 -10.59 13.18 11.86
C GLY A 266 -9.80 13.74 13.04
N ILE A 267 -8.59 14.24 12.79
CA ILE A 267 -7.70 14.78 13.82
C ILE A 267 -8.14 16.20 14.17
N SER A 268 -8.17 16.53 15.45
CA SER A 268 -8.42 17.88 15.96
C SER A 268 -7.11 18.59 16.32
N THR A 269 -7.21 19.87 16.71
CA THR A 269 -6.09 20.64 17.28
C THR A 269 -5.34 19.86 18.37
N GLU A 270 -6.03 19.06 19.20
CA GLU A 270 -5.39 18.31 20.28
C GLU A 270 -4.45 17.20 19.74
N GLY A 271 -4.94 16.34 18.84
CA GLY A 271 -4.10 15.31 18.22
C GLY A 271 -2.96 15.92 17.40
N ALA A 272 -3.22 17.05 16.73
CA ALA A 272 -2.19 17.78 15.99
C ALA A 272 -1.08 18.34 16.91
N ARG A 273 -1.44 18.84 18.11
CA ARG A 273 -0.45 19.31 19.11
C ARG A 273 0.40 18.17 19.65
N GLN A 274 -0.16 16.97 19.80
CA GLN A 274 0.61 15.79 20.20
C GLN A 274 1.67 15.44 19.15
N LEU A 275 1.29 15.42 17.87
CA LEU A 275 2.23 15.21 16.76
C LEU A 275 3.30 16.32 16.69
N LEU A 276 2.90 17.60 16.83
CA LEU A 276 3.83 18.73 16.86
C LEU A 276 4.84 18.62 18.00
N THR A 277 4.40 18.18 19.17
CA THR A 277 5.29 17.99 20.34
C THR A 277 6.38 16.98 20.03
N VAL A 278 6.05 15.90 19.31
CA VAL A 278 7.04 14.89 18.91
C VAL A 278 8.01 15.43 17.86
N LEU A 279 7.55 16.23 16.90
CA LEU A 279 8.42 16.84 15.88
C LEU A 279 9.51 17.77 16.45
N LYS A 280 9.34 18.29 17.68
CA LYS A 280 10.38 19.08 18.36
C LYS A 280 11.59 18.25 18.78
N TYR A 281 11.43 16.93 18.92
CA TYR A 281 12.48 16.02 19.36
C TYR A 281 12.88 15.05 18.25
N ASN A 282 11.91 14.58 17.46
CA ASN A 282 12.15 13.75 16.29
C ASN A 282 12.44 14.64 15.07
N THR A 283 13.72 14.68 14.68
CA THR A 283 14.19 15.42 13.49
C THR A 283 14.25 14.56 12.22
N THR A 284 13.84 13.29 12.29
CA THR A 284 13.94 12.36 11.15
C THR A 284 12.70 12.40 10.26
N ILE A 285 11.55 12.79 10.81
CA ILE A 285 10.34 13.06 10.03
C ILE A 285 10.51 14.38 9.31
N VAL A 286 10.46 14.31 7.98
CA VAL A 286 10.58 15.45 7.06
C VAL A 286 9.25 15.77 6.36
N VAL A 287 8.30 14.83 6.38
CA VAL A 287 6.93 15.04 5.91
C VAL A 287 5.94 14.55 6.96
N LEU A 288 5.12 15.47 7.48
CA LEU A 288 3.92 15.15 8.25
C LEU A 288 2.72 15.88 7.63
N ASP A 289 1.86 15.15 6.96
CA ASP A 289 0.75 15.74 6.22
C ASP A 289 -0.58 15.60 6.97
N VAL A 290 -0.99 16.67 7.64
CA VAL A 290 -2.26 16.76 8.39
C VAL A 290 -3.33 17.58 7.67
N ARG A 291 -3.15 17.89 6.37
CA ARG A 291 -4.13 18.68 5.60
C ARG A 291 -5.49 17.98 5.58
N ARG A 292 -6.56 18.71 5.27
CA ARG A 292 -7.94 18.17 5.23
C ARG A 292 -8.45 17.57 6.55
N ASN A 293 -7.87 17.98 7.67
CA ASN A 293 -8.47 17.79 8.98
C ASN A 293 -9.09 19.13 9.42
N PRO A 294 -10.40 19.34 9.21
CA PRO A 294 -11.04 20.66 9.40
C PRO A 294 -11.08 21.11 10.86
N LEU A 295 -10.84 20.20 11.80
CA LEU A 295 -10.85 20.47 13.25
C LEU A 295 -9.48 20.93 13.78
N ILE A 296 -8.46 21.06 12.92
CA ILE A 296 -7.14 21.58 13.31
C ILE A 296 -7.09 23.09 13.06
N ASP A 297 -6.74 23.84 14.09
CA ASP A 297 -6.49 25.27 13.98
C ASP A 297 -5.35 25.57 13.00
N ARG A 298 -5.53 26.58 12.16
CA ARG A 298 -4.56 26.97 11.13
C ARG A 298 -3.17 27.27 11.71
N ASP A 299 -3.11 27.86 12.90
CA ASP A 299 -1.87 28.19 13.60
C ASP A 299 -1.07 26.93 13.97
N VAL A 300 -1.76 25.83 14.31
CA VAL A 300 -1.09 24.55 14.62
C VAL A 300 -0.58 23.90 13.34
N VAL A 301 -1.35 23.95 12.24
CA VAL A 301 -0.87 23.50 10.92
C VAL A 301 0.38 24.29 10.51
N HIS A 302 0.37 25.61 10.69
CA HIS A 302 1.52 26.46 10.41
C HIS A 302 2.73 26.09 11.28
N SER A 303 2.52 25.91 12.57
CA SER A 303 3.58 25.49 13.51
C SER A 303 4.20 24.14 13.14
N ILE A 304 3.37 23.18 12.66
CA ILE A 304 3.86 21.90 12.15
C ILE A 304 4.74 22.12 10.92
N MET A 305 4.30 22.94 9.97
CA MET A 305 5.08 23.25 8.76
C MET A 305 6.40 23.93 9.10
N GLU A 306 6.40 24.91 10.01
CA GLU A 306 7.61 25.57 10.49
C GLU A 306 8.58 24.58 11.15
N GLN A 307 8.09 23.71 12.03
CA GLN A 307 8.91 22.70 12.69
C GLN A 307 9.51 21.71 11.67
N LEU A 308 8.74 21.29 10.65
CA LEU A 308 9.26 20.43 9.58
C LEU A 308 10.34 21.14 8.75
N MET A 309 10.19 22.44 8.46
CA MET A 309 11.23 23.22 7.76
C MET A 309 12.54 23.28 8.57
N ILE A 310 12.44 23.44 9.90
CA ILE A 310 13.59 23.38 10.81
C ILE A 310 14.23 21.99 10.75
N ASN A 311 13.43 20.92 10.84
CA ASN A 311 13.93 19.54 10.82
C ASN A 311 14.60 19.17 9.48
N CYS A 312 14.10 19.70 8.36
CA CYS A 312 14.70 19.49 7.04
C CYS A 312 15.99 20.30 6.83
N ASN A 313 16.26 21.33 7.63
CA ASN A 313 17.44 22.19 7.56
C ASN A 313 17.79 22.68 6.13
N GLY A 314 16.76 22.98 5.32
CA GLY A 314 16.92 23.41 3.93
C GLY A 314 17.42 22.34 2.94
N GLN A 315 17.53 21.08 3.36
CA GLN A 315 17.89 19.97 2.47
C GLN A 315 16.67 19.56 1.63
N ASP A 316 16.89 19.40 0.32
CA ASP A 316 15.89 18.78 -0.54
C ASP A 316 15.83 17.29 -0.18
N THR A 317 14.65 16.83 0.25
CA THR A 317 14.46 15.45 0.70
C THR A 317 13.84 14.64 -0.42
N GLU A 318 14.21 13.36 -0.55
CA GLU A 318 13.58 12.46 -1.52
C GLU A 318 12.08 12.25 -1.24
N TYR A 319 11.63 12.57 -0.01
CA TYR A 319 10.24 12.44 0.42
C TYR A 319 9.46 13.71 0.11
N LYS A 320 8.70 13.67 -0.97
CA LYS A 320 7.83 14.79 -1.37
C LYS A 320 6.47 14.71 -0.70
N TRP A 321 5.83 15.87 -0.56
CA TRP A 321 4.42 15.97 -0.18
C TRP A 321 3.56 15.32 -1.28
N ILE A 322 2.61 14.48 -0.90
CA ILE A 322 1.65 13.90 -1.85
C ILE A 322 0.68 15.00 -2.27
N LYS A 323 0.33 15.06 -3.56
CA LYS A 323 -0.71 15.98 -4.04
C LYS A 323 -2.02 15.61 -3.35
N ALA A 324 -2.64 16.58 -2.69
CA ALA A 324 -3.96 16.39 -2.13
C ALA A 324 -4.93 16.22 -3.32
N GLU A 325 -5.42 15.00 -3.58
CA GLU A 325 -6.38 14.75 -4.67
C GLU A 325 -7.62 15.60 -4.45
N GLU A 326 -7.81 16.69 -5.18
CA GLU A 326 -9.05 17.49 -5.13
C GLU A 326 -10.23 16.52 -5.16
N GLY A 327 -11.05 16.55 -4.11
CA GLY A 327 -11.96 15.45 -3.81
C GLY A 327 -12.82 15.06 -5.00
N LEU A 328 -13.16 13.77 -5.07
CA LEU A 328 -14.25 13.21 -5.86
C LEU A 328 -15.64 13.80 -5.53
N ASP A 329 -15.71 14.97 -4.89
CA ASP A 329 -16.93 15.76 -4.62
C ASP A 329 -17.26 16.72 -5.77
N SER A 330 -16.74 16.48 -6.97
CA SER A 330 -17.07 17.27 -8.18
C SER A 330 -17.31 16.38 -9.41
N ALA A 331 -18.32 15.51 -9.36
CA ALA A 331 -19.05 15.03 -10.55
C ALA A 331 -20.40 14.40 -10.18
#